data_AF-A0A1Y2C4S4-F1
#
_entry.id   AF-A0A1Y2C4S4-F1
#
_cell.length_a   1.000
_cell.length_b   1.000
_cell.length_c   1.000
_cell.angle_alpha   90.00
_cell.angle_beta   90.00
_cell.angle_gamma   90.00
#
_symmetry.space_group_name_H-M   'P 1'
#
loop_
_entity.id
_entity.type
_entity.pdbx_description
1 polymer ?
#
loop_
_entity_poly.entity_id
_entity_poly.type
_entity_poly.pdbx_seq_one_letter_code
_entity_poly.pdbx_strand_id
1 'polypeptide(L)'
;MTATPEFQASIATLPFSIYRGDPTITPTLVYPAKLDELGISKDDFTGRIRMLQRDLNRHRAKARLINLAISAVLIAVLIVFAVLCVGLQYEFGIGMIIVWTLINFYMILNSGLAWFVPYLSRCQEFASIWTNEDAEKRLVYKFEYSSDGFMDRWGRYLKVNLLILEKKETV
;
A
#
# COMPACT_ATOMS: atom_id res chain seq x y z
N MET A 1 -26.96 9.19 6.00
CA MET A 1 -26.66 8.90 4.58
C MET A 1 -25.53 9.82 4.16
N THR A 2 -24.31 9.33 4.10
CA THR A 2 -23.14 10.08 3.61
C THR A 2 -23.16 10.04 2.09
N ALA A 3 -23.36 11.20 1.45
CA ALA A 3 -23.33 11.32 0.01
C ALA A 3 -21.96 10.87 -0.52
N THR A 4 -21.95 9.83 -1.34
CA THR A 4 -20.77 9.41 -2.10
C THR A 4 -20.45 10.55 -3.08
N PRO A 5 -19.26 11.18 -3.02
CA PRO A 5 -18.92 12.21 -3.99
C PRO A 5 -18.91 11.60 -5.40
N GLU A 6 -19.72 12.17 -6.30
CA GLU A 6 -19.69 11.79 -7.72
C GLU A 6 -18.43 12.41 -8.36
N PHE A 7 -17.56 11.56 -8.93
CA PHE A 7 -16.35 12.00 -9.64
C PHE A 7 -16.62 12.06 -11.14
N GLN A 8 -16.12 13.09 -11.83
CA GLN A 8 -16.53 13.40 -13.22
C GLN A 8 -15.79 12.55 -14.26
N ALA A 9 -14.49 12.29 -14.06
CA ALA A 9 -13.66 11.35 -14.82
C ALA A 9 -12.25 11.31 -14.20
N SER A 10 -11.48 10.24 -14.47
CA SER A 10 -10.02 10.25 -14.21
C SER A 10 -9.34 11.21 -15.19
N ILE A 11 -8.69 12.24 -14.65
CA ILE A 11 -7.81 13.16 -15.40
C ILE A 11 -6.55 12.43 -15.83
N ALA A 12 -6.01 11.63 -14.91
CA ALA A 12 -4.82 10.83 -15.15
C ALA A 12 -4.77 9.61 -14.23
N THR A 13 -4.16 8.56 -14.76
CA THR A 13 -3.75 7.38 -14.01
C THR A 13 -2.25 7.23 -14.18
N LEU A 14 -1.51 7.42 -13.08
CA LEU A 14 -0.05 7.36 -13.09
C LEU A 14 0.41 6.06 -12.44
N PRO A 15 0.93 5.10 -13.22
CA PRO A 15 1.44 3.87 -12.66
C PRO A 15 2.78 4.11 -11.96
N PHE A 16 2.92 3.52 -10.79
CA PHE A 16 4.19 3.42 -10.10
C PHE A 16 4.34 2.08 -9.40
N SER A 17 5.59 1.71 -9.12
CA SER A 17 5.93 0.50 -8.37
C SER A 17 6.61 0.88 -7.07
N ILE A 18 6.19 0.27 -5.96
CA ILE A 18 6.87 0.36 -4.67
C ILE A 18 7.67 -0.93 -4.51
N TYR A 19 8.99 -0.84 -4.43
CA TYR A 19 9.85 -2.01 -4.23
C TYR A 19 9.97 -2.36 -2.73
N ARG A 20 9.87 -3.66 -2.44
CA ARG A 20 10.13 -4.24 -1.13
C ARG A 20 11.61 -4.05 -0.83
N GLY A 21 11.89 -3.73 0.42
CA GLY A 21 13.26 -3.64 0.88
C GLY A 21 13.86 -2.29 0.56
N ASP A 22 13.75 -1.75 -0.65
CA ASP A 22 14.13 -0.40 -1.07
C ASP A 22 12.92 0.32 -1.68
N PRO A 23 12.15 1.13 -0.91
CA PRO A 23 10.91 1.75 -1.38
C PRO A 23 11.21 2.92 -2.33
N THR A 24 11.82 2.60 -3.46
CA THR A 24 11.91 3.47 -4.62
C THR A 24 10.56 3.45 -5.32
N ILE A 25 10.02 4.64 -5.55
CA ILE A 25 8.93 4.84 -6.50
C ILE A 25 9.62 5.02 -7.84
N THR A 26 9.43 4.09 -8.76
CA THR A 26 9.79 4.32 -10.17
C THR A 26 8.52 4.77 -10.88
N PRO A 27 8.26 6.09 -10.98
CA PRO A 27 7.10 6.52 -11.71
C PRO A 27 7.39 6.32 -13.21
N THR A 28 6.49 5.65 -13.92
CA THR A 28 6.47 5.78 -15.37
C THR A 28 5.78 7.12 -15.66
N LEU A 29 6.54 8.21 -15.51
CA LEU A 29 6.06 9.59 -15.60
C LEU A 29 5.63 9.92 -17.03
N VAL A 30 4.41 9.54 -17.39
CA VAL A 30 3.69 10.22 -18.46
C VAL A 30 2.98 11.39 -17.80
N TYR A 31 3.62 12.56 -17.80
CA TYR A 31 3.02 13.76 -17.24
C TYR A 31 1.75 14.14 -18.03
N PRO A 32 0.58 14.25 -17.39
CA PRO A 32 -0.67 14.53 -18.09
C PRO A 32 -0.77 16.02 -18.45
N ALA A 33 -0.97 16.34 -19.73
CA ALA A 33 -1.13 17.73 -20.19
C ALA A 33 -2.28 18.49 -19.52
N LYS A 34 -3.35 17.78 -19.11
CA LYS A 34 -4.47 18.35 -18.34
C LYS A 34 -4.06 18.93 -16.97
N LEU A 35 -2.94 18.52 -16.40
CA LEU A 35 -2.46 19.13 -15.14
C LEU A 35 -1.94 20.55 -15.36
N ASP A 36 -1.32 20.83 -16.52
CA ASP A 36 -0.86 22.18 -16.86
C ASP A 36 -2.06 23.14 -17.02
N GLU A 37 -3.16 22.66 -17.61
CA GLU A 37 -4.40 23.43 -17.75
C GLU A 37 -5.01 23.82 -16.39
N LEU A 38 -4.76 23.01 -15.35
CA LEU A 38 -5.23 23.22 -13.98
C LEU A 38 -4.21 23.97 -13.11
N GLY A 39 -3.12 24.47 -13.71
CA GLY A 39 -2.09 25.26 -13.01
C GLY A 39 -1.20 24.45 -12.07
N ILE A 40 -1.14 23.13 -12.24
CA ILE A 40 -0.13 22.29 -11.59
C ILE A 40 1.01 22.17 -12.57
N SER A 41 2.21 22.62 -12.20
CA SER A 41 3.38 22.48 -13.07
C SER A 41 3.99 21.08 -12.95
N LYS A 42 4.67 20.65 -14.01
CA LYS A 42 5.46 19.42 -14.01
C LYS A 42 6.50 19.38 -12.88
N ASP A 43 7.09 20.53 -12.55
CA ASP A 43 8.08 20.64 -11.48
C ASP A 43 7.45 20.50 -10.09
N ASP A 44 6.28 21.11 -9.86
CA ASP A 44 5.53 20.96 -8.61
C ASP A 44 5.14 19.49 -8.41
N PHE A 45 4.56 18.87 -9.44
CA PHE A 45 4.17 17.47 -9.40
C PHE A 45 5.36 16.54 -9.16
N THR A 46 6.49 16.77 -9.84
CA THR A 46 7.73 16.00 -9.63
C THR A 46 8.26 16.19 -8.21
N GLY A 47 8.15 17.40 -7.65
CA GLY A 47 8.48 17.72 -6.27
C GLY A 47 7.67 16.88 -5.28
N ARG A 48 6.36 16.79 -5.47
CA ARG A 48 5.45 15.98 -4.64
C ARG A 48 5.81 14.50 -4.65
N ILE A 49 6.10 13.93 -5.83
CA ILE A 49 6.53 12.52 -5.95
C ILE A 49 7.88 12.30 -5.25
N ARG A 50 8.84 13.22 -5.38
CA ARG A 50 10.12 13.14 -4.66
C ARG A 50 9.95 13.23 -3.15
N MET A 51 9.02 14.07 -2.67
CA MET A 51 8.69 14.16 -1.25
C MET A 51 8.10 12.85 -0.72
N LEU A 52 7.15 12.26 -1.45
CA LEU A 52 6.58 10.96 -1.11
C LEU A 52 7.68 9.89 -1.07
N GLN A 53 8.55 9.81 -2.09
CA GLN A 53 9.66 8.85 -2.10
C GLN A 53 10.62 9.03 -0.92
N ARG A 54 10.96 10.29 -0.57
CA ARG A 54 11.79 10.59 0.59
C ARG A 54 11.12 10.15 1.90
N ASP A 55 9.81 10.35 2.01
CA ASP A 55 9.06 9.96 3.20
C ASP A 55 8.93 8.44 3.36
N LEU A 56 8.67 7.72 2.26
CA LEU A 56 8.66 6.25 2.25
C LEU A 56 10.04 5.69 2.64
N ASN A 57 11.12 6.32 2.16
CA ASN A 57 12.49 5.95 2.54
C ASN A 57 12.77 6.18 4.03
N ARG A 58 12.28 7.26 4.63
CA ARG A 58 12.39 7.49 6.08
C ARG A 58 11.65 6.42 6.89
N HIS A 59 10.50 5.96 6.39
CA HIS A 59 9.70 4.94 7.04
C HIS A 59 10.18 3.51 6.79
N ARG A 60 11.20 3.30 5.94
CA ARG A 60 11.78 1.98 5.66
C ARG A 60 12.23 1.22 6.90
N ALA A 61 12.94 1.90 7.80
CA ALA A 61 13.41 1.28 9.05
C ALA A 61 12.24 0.95 9.99
N LYS A 62 11.28 1.86 10.12
CA LYS A 62 10.06 1.63 10.93
C LYS A 62 9.21 0.49 10.37
N ALA A 63 8.99 0.45 9.06
CA ALA A 63 8.25 -0.62 8.39
C ALA A 63 8.93 -1.98 8.58
N ARG A 64 10.28 -2.05 8.46
CA ARG A 64 11.04 -3.26 8.79
C ARG A 64 10.83 -3.69 10.24
N LEU A 65 10.84 -2.75 11.17
CA LEU A 65 10.67 -3.04 12.60
C LEU A 65 9.25 -3.52 12.93
N ILE A 66 8.23 -2.92 12.32
CA ILE A 66 6.83 -3.37 12.43
C ILE A 66 6.69 -4.80 11.88
N ASN A 67 7.28 -5.09 10.72
CA ASN A 67 7.24 -6.44 10.15
C ASN A 67 7.99 -7.46 11.00
N LEU A 68 9.13 -7.06 11.58
CA LEU A 68 9.88 -7.91 12.51
C LEU A 68 9.06 -8.20 13.77
N ALA A 69 8.39 -7.19 14.33
CA ALA A 69 7.52 -7.33 15.50
C ALA A 69 6.33 -8.25 15.21
N ILE A 70 5.64 -8.08 14.08
CA ILE A 70 4.54 -8.96 13.66
C ILE A 70 5.06 -10.40 13.51
N SER A 71 6.23 -10.57 12.88
CA SER A 71 6.85 -11.89 12.71
C SER A 71 7.23 -12.53 14.05
N ALA A 72 7.78 -11.76 14.99
CA ALA A 72 8.18 -12.24 16.31
C ALA A 72 6.96 -12.65 17.17
N VAL A 73 5.90 -11.85 17.16
CA VAL A 73 4.62 -12.19 17.82
C VAL A 73 4.07 -13.50 17.26
N LEU A 74 4.13 -13.68 15.94
CA LEU A 74 3.68 -14.92 15.30
C LEU A 74 4.50 -16.13 15.75
N ILE A 75 5.84 -16.01 15.77
CA ILE A 75 6.73 -17.06 16.25
C ILE A 75 6.43 -17.39 17.71
N ALA A 76 6.19 -16.40 18.56
CA ALA A 76 5.82 -16.62 19.95
C ALA A 76 4.50 -17.39 20.08
N VAL A 77 3.47 -17.01 19.30
CA VAL A 77 2.19 -17.73 19.23
C VAL A 77 2.40 -19.18 18.78
N LEU A 78 3.27 -19.41 17.77
CA LEU A 78 3.63 -20.75 17.29
C LEU A 78 4.27 -21.59 18.40
N ILE A 79 5.20 -21.03 19.16
CA ILE A 79 5.91 -21.74 20.24
C ILE A 79 4.93 -22.12 21.35
N VAL A 80 4.13 -21.15 21.83
CA VAL A 80 3.13 -21.41 22.88
C VAL A 80 2.16 -22.51 22.43
N PHE A 81 1.72 -22.47 21.18
CA PHE A 81 0.81 -23.46 20.64
C PHE A 81 1.46 -24.84 20.49
N ALA A 82 2.72 -24.92 20.03
CA ALA A 82 3.47 -26.17 19.95
C ALA A 82 3.62 -26.83 21.34
N VAL A 83 3.91 -26.04 22.37
CA VAL A 83 3.98 -26.52 23.77
C VAL A 83 2.63 -27.07 24.23
N LEU A 84 1.53 -26.38 23.92
CA LEU A 84 0.17 -26.84 24.26
C LEU A 84 -0.22 -28.13 23.52
N CYS A 85 0.14 -28.29 22.24
CA CYS A 85 -0.13 -29.52 21.49
C CYS A 85 0.65 -30.72 22.00
N VAL A 86 1.93 -30.54 22.37
CA VAL A 86 2.76 -31.61 22.94
C VAL A 86 2.31 -31.96 24.37
N GLY A 87 1.86 -30.97 25.15
CA GLY A 87 1.42 -31.16 26.53
C GLY A 87 0.02 -31.77 26.70
N LEU A 88 -0.88 -31.63 25.72
CA LEU A 88 -2.30 -32.04 25.84
C LEU A 88 -2.68 -33.31 25.06
N GLN A 89 -1.73 -34.04 24.46
CA GLN A 89 -2.01 -35.25 23.66
C GLN A 89 -3.14 -35.05 22.63
N TYR A 90 -3.18 -33.89 21.96
CA TYR A 90 -4.14 -33.66 20.89
C TYR A 90 -3.98 -34.70 19.77
N GLU A 91 -5.09 -35.21 19.24
CA GLU A 91 -5.09 -36.14 18.13
C GLU A 91 -4.21 -35.62 16.98
N PHE A 92 -3.29 -36.46 16.52
CA PHE A 92 -2.24 -36.13 15.54
C PHE A 92 -2.79 -35.44 14.28
N GLY A 93 -4.03 -35.76 13.87
CA GLY A 93 -4.71 -35.14 12.73
C GLY A 93 -5.08 -33.66 12.93
N ILE A 94 -5.54 -33.27 14.12
CA ILE A 94 -5.89 -31.88 14.44
C ILE A 94 -4.61 -31.03 14.52
N GLY A 95 -3.54 -31.59 15.11
CA GLY A 95 -2.23 -30.94 15.15
C GLY A 95 -1.69 -30.62 13.76
N MET A 96 -1.80 -31.55 12.80
CA MET A 96 -1.35 -31.37 11.41
C MET A 96 -2.16 -30.32 10.64
N ILE A 97 -3.49 -30.28 10.80
CA ILE A 97 -4.34 -29.25 10.16
C ILE A 97 -3.95 -27.86 10.65
N ILE A 98 -3.65 -27.73 11.94
CA ILE A 98 -3.30 -26.44 12.53
C ILE A 98 -1.90 -26.01 12.12
N VAL A 99 -0.90 -26.90 12.12
CA VAL A 99 0.44 -26.60 11.57
C VAL A 99 0.36 -26.19 10.11
N TRP A 100 -0.44 -26.89 9.30
CA TRP A 100 -0.64 -26.55 7.89
C TRP A 100 -1.32 -25.18 7.72
N THR A 101 -2.35 -24.89 8.53
CA THR A 101 -3.02 -23.57 8.53
C THR A 101 -2.05 -22.46 8.94
N LEU A 102 -1.19 -22.71 9.93
CA LEU A 102 -0.17 -21.79 10.39
C LEU A 102 0.94 -21.55 9.37
N ILE A 103 1.38 -22.58 8.64
CA ILE A 103 2.31 -22.44 7.52
C ILE A 103 1.68 -21.58 6.42
N ASN A 104 0.42 -21.82 6.07
CA ASN A 104 -0.29 -20.99 5.09
C ASN A 104 -0.44 -19.54 5.59
N PHE A 105 -0.77 -19.34 6.87
CA PHE A 105 -0.90 -18.01 7.44
C PHE A 105 0.45 -17.28 7.50
N TYR A 106 1.53 -17.98 7.87
CA TYR A 106 2.90 -17.49 7.78
C TYR A 106 3.27 -17.15 6.34
N MET A 107 2.93 -18.00 5.36
CA MET A 107 3.15 -17.72 3.94
C MET A 107 2.34 -16.52 3.45
N ILE A 108 1.12 -16.28 3.94
CA ILE A 108 0.31 -15.11 3.64
C ILE A 108 0.89 -13.84 4.28
N LEU A 109 1.43 -13.91 5.49
CA LEU A 109 2.06 -12.76 6.15
C LEU A 109 3.47 -12.45 5.60
N ASN A 110 4.21 -13.48 5.19
CA ASN A 110 5.45 -13.31 4.45
C ASN A 110 5.23 -13.05 2.95
N SER A 111 4.02 -13.29 2.44
CA SER A 111 3.61 -12.75 1.14
C SER A 111 3.75 -11.24 1.25
N GLY A 112 4.33 -10.59 0.25
CA GLY A 112 4.83 -9.22 0.35
C GLY A 112 3.80 -8.19 0.85
N LEU A 113 2.50 -8.51 0.90
CA LEU A 113 1.41 -7.62 1.30
C LEU A 113 1.62 -6.93 2.64
N ALA A 114 1.94 -7.69 3.70
CA ALA A 114 2.16 -7.11 5.03
C ALA A 114 3.30 -6.08 5.02
N TRP A 115 4.30 -6.30 4.15
CA TRP A 115 5.41 -5.38 3.97
C TRP A 115 5.01 -4.04 3.37
N PHE A 116 3.94 -3.99 2.59
CA PHE A 116 3.49 -2.77 1.92
C PHE A 116 2.44 -1.98 2.68
N VAL A 117 1.76 -2.58 3.68
CA VAL A 117 0.73 -1.88 4.48
C VAL A 117 1.20 -0.52 5.01
N PRO A 118 2.40 -0.38 5.60
CA PRO A 118 2.86 0.93 6.09
C PRO A 118 3.07 1.93 4.96
N TYR A 119 3.61 1.49 3.82
CA TYR A 119 3.85 2.35 2.66
C TYR A 119 2.54 2.81 2.02
N LEU A 120 1.54 1.94 1.98
CA LEU A 120 0.20 2.23 1.45
C LEU A 120 -0.54 3.24 2.32
N SER A 121 -0.46 3.08 3.64
CA SER A 121 -1.00 4.06 4.58
C SER A 121 -0.43 5.46 4.32
N ARG A 122 0.90 5.56 4.15
CA ARG A 122 1.55 6.84 3.81
C ARG A 122 1.14 7.38 2.45
N CYS A 123 0.97 6.52 1.45
CA CYS A 123 0.45 6.96 0.14
C CYS A 123 -0.94 7.59 0.30
N GLN A 124 -1.87 6.94 1.01
CA GLN A 124 -3.21 7.49 1.23
C GLN A 124 -3.18 8.82 2.01
N GLU A 125 -2.28 8.95 2.99
CA GLU A 125 -2.08 10.20 3.71
C GLU A 125 -1.62 11.34 2.78
N PHE A 126 -0.66 11.09 1.90
CA PHE A 126 -0.24 12.07 0.89
C PHE A 126 -1.35 12.40 -0.11
N ALA A 127 -2.16 11.41 -0.52
CA ALA A 127 -3.31 11.65 -1.38
C ALA A 127 -4.32 12.60 -0.73
N SER A 128 -4.57 12.41 0.57
CA SER A 128 -5.44 13.30 1.36
C SER A 128 -4.85 14.71 1.45
N ILE A 129 -3.55 14.85 1.73
CA ILE A 129 -2.86 16.13 1.78
C ILE A 129 -2.99 16.87 0.43
N TRP A 130 -2.63 16.22 -0.68
CA TRP A 130 -2.70 16.84 -2.00
C TRP A 130 -4.14 17.18 -2.41
N THR A 131 -5.11 16.35 -2.05
CA THR A 131 -6.54 16.62 -2.28
C THR A 131 -7.00 17.88 -1.54
N ASN A 132 -6.51 18.11 -0.33
CA ASN A 132 -6.86 19.30 0.43
C ASN A 132 -6.12 20.55 -0.09
N GLU A 133 -4.84 20.42 -0.46
CA GLU A 133 -4.04 21.50 -1.06
C GLU A 133 -4.63 21.99 -2.38
N ASP A 134 -5.14 21.08 -3.21
CA ASP A 134 -5.71 21.38 -4.52
C ASP A 134 -7.25 21.35 -4.53
N ALA A 135 -7.87 21.52 -3.35
CA ALA A 135 -9.33 21.53 -3.21
C ALA A 135 -10.00 22.63 -4.05
N GLU A 136 -9.36 23.81 -4.16
CA GLU A 136 -9.83 24.92 -5.00
C GLU A 136 -9.81 24.58 -6.50
N LYS A 137 -8.92 23.67 -6.91
CA LYS A 137 -8.81 23.17 -8.29
C LYS A 137 -9.73 21.97 -8.55
N ARG A 138 -10.57 21.61 -7.57
CA ARG A 138 -11.49 20.46 -7.61
C ARG A 138 -10.80 19.13 -7.85
N LEU A 139 -9.53 19.00 -7.46
CA LEU A 139 -8.74 17.80 -7.66
C LEU A 139 -8.83 16.87 -6.47
N VAL A 140 -8.97 15.58 -6.77
CA VAL A 140 -8.91 14.49 -5.78
C VAL A 140 -7.87 13.48 -6.20
N TYR A 141 -6.97 13.17 -5.27
CA TYR A 141 -5.90 12.21 -5.45
C TYR A 141 -6.26 10.93 -4.72
N LYS A 142 -6.12 9.79 -5.40
CA LYS A 142 -6.39 8.48 -4.81
C LYS A 142 -5.35 7.47 -5.28
N PHE A 143 -4.82 6.71 -4.34
CA PHE A 143 -3.96 5.58 -4.69
C PHE A 143 -4.79 4.29 -4.77
N GLU A 144 -4.71 3.60 -5.90
CA GLU A 144 -5.41 2.34 -6.15
C GLU A 144 -4.45 1.20 -6.51
N TYR A 145 -4.83 -0.02 -6.17
CA TYR A 145 -4.07 -1.22 -6.49
C TYR A 145 -4.36 -1.65 -7.92
N SER A 146 -3.33 -1.99 -8.67
CA SER A 146 -3.52 -2.67 -9.97
C SER A 146 -3.99 -4.09 -9.73
N SER A 147 -5.17 -4.46 -10.26
CA SER A 147 -5.68 -5.83 -10.23
C SER A 147 -4.82 -6.78 -11.07
N ASP A 148 -4.16 -6.26 -12.12
CA ASP A 148 -3.29 -7.02 -13.00
C ASP A 148 -1.90 -7.20 -12.38
N GLY A 149 -1.63 -8.38 -11.81
CA GLY A 149 -0.34 -8.70 -11.24
C GLY A 149 -0.01 -7.82 -10.03
N PHE A 150 -0.90 -7.87 -9.04
CA PHE A 150 -0.86 -7.18 -7.75
C PHE A 150 0.55 -7.13 -7.14
N MET A 151 1.30 -8.23 -7.28
CA MET A 151 2.74 -8.30 -7.03
C MET A 151 3.42 -9.10 -8.14
N ASP A 152 4.74 -8.97 -8.27
CA ASP A 152 5.48 -10.01 -8.97
C ASP A 152 5.34 -11.35 -8.23
N ARG A 153 5.71 -12.44 -8.91
CA ARG A 153 5.61 -13.82 -8.41
C ARG A 153 6.37 -14.05 -7.09
N TRP A 154 7.16 -13.08 -6.66
CA TRP A 154 8.05 -13.13 -5.52
C TRP A 154 7.72 -12.09 -4.43
N GLY A 155 6.65 -11.29 -4.59
CA GLY A 155 6.27 -10.24 -3.65
C GLY A 155 7.32 -9.13 -3.46
N ARG A 156 8.15 -8.88 -4.47
CA ARG A 156 9.26 -7.91 -4.44
C ARG A 156 8.85 -6.49 -4.76
N TYR A 157 7.76 -6.28 -5.50
CA TYR A 157 7.21 -4.94 -5.69
C TYR A 157 5.69 -4.97 -5.77
N LEU A 158 5.08 -3.86 -5.36
CA LEU A 158 3.65 -3.62 -5.42
C LEU A 158 3.37 -2.59 -6.51
N LYS A 159 2.47 -2.92 -7.45
CA LYS A 159 1.99 -1.98 -8.47
C LYS A 159 0.83 -1.17 -7.93
N VAL A 160 0.98 0.14 -7.95
CA VAL A 160 -0.02 1.09 -7.45
C VAL A 160 -0.22 2.17 -8.51
N ASN A 161 -1.45 2.62 -8.65
CA ASN A 161 -1.85 3.68 -9.57
C ASN A 161 -2.24 4.91 -8.74
N LEU A 162 -1.69 6.07 -9.10
CA LEU A 162 -2.18 7.35 -8.60
C LEU A 162 -3.24 7.83 -9.57
N LEU A 163 -4.49 7.82 -9.11
CA LEU A 163 -5.60 8.42 -9.79
C LEU A 163 -5.69 9.90 -9.40
N ILE A 164 -5.78 10.73 -10.41
CA ILE A 164 -6.13 12.14 -10.28
C ILE A 164 -7.52 12.30 -10.87
N LEU A 165 -8.47 12.71 -10.05
CA LEU A 165 -9.89 12.80 -10.37
C LEU A 165 -10.35 14.25 -10.25
N GLU A 166 -11.29 14.64 -11.10
CA GLU A 166 -12.01 15.90 -10.96
C GLU A 166 -13.30 15.69 -10.16
N LYS A 167 -13.53 16.51 -9.15
CA LYS A 167 -14.74 16.50 -8.34
C LYS A 167 -15.87 17.20 -9.12
N LYS A 168 -17.00 16.52 -9.36
CA LYS A 168 -18.20 17.19 -9.91
C LYS A 168 -18.70 18.24 -8.94
N GLU A 169 -19.15 19.37 -9.47
CA GLU A 169 -20.08 20.24 -8.76
C GLU A 169 -21.37 19.45 -8.48
N THR A 170 -21.70 19.30 -7.21
CA THR A 170 -23.09 19.06 -6.81
C THR A 170 -23.84 20.34 -7.12
N VAL A 171 -24.64 20.32 -8.18
CA VAL A 171 -25.67 21.33 -8.46
C VAL A 171 -26.67 21.37 -7.31
#